data_AF-A0A654TMD5-F1
#
_entry.id   AF-A0A654TMD5-F1
#
_cell.length_a   1.000
_cell.length_b   1.000
_cell.length_c   1.000
_cell.angle_alpha   90.00
_cell.angle_beta   90.00
_cell.angle_gamma   90.00
#
_symmetry.space_group_name_H-M   'P 1'
#
loop_
_entity.id
_entity.type
_entity.pdbx_description
1 polymer ?
#
loop_
_entity_poly.entity_id
_entity_poly.type
_entity_poly.pdbx_seq_one_letter_code
_entity_poly.pdbx_strand_id
1 'polypeptide(L)'
;MVTHPTLASAPVVAAVAHGELLTLRPFGCADGVVARAVSRLVTIATGLDPHGLGVPEVIWMRQPAEYHDAARRFAGGTPDGVAGWLLLCCGAMLDGAREALSIAESLSPG
;
A
#
# COMPACT_ATOMS: atom_id res chain seq x y z
N MET A 1 18.84 2.16 -8.07
CA MET A 1 19.44 2.88 -6.92
C MET A 1 18.66 4.17 -6.73
N VAL A 2 18.04 4.40 -5.57
CA VAL A 2 17.37 5.68 -5.27
C VAL A 2 18.47 6.67 -4.88
N THR A 3 18.77 7.62 -5.76
CA THR A 3 19.94 8.51 -5.62
C THR A 3 19.58 9.92 -5.18
N HIS A 4 18.30 10.26 -5.11
CA HIS A 4 17.83 11.58 -4.71
C HIS A 4 16.57 11.48 -3.84
N PRO A 5 16.36 12.47 -2.95
CA PRO A 5 15.07 12.66 -2.30
C PRO A 5 13.97 12.78 -3.36
N THR A 6 12.83 12.14 -3.12
CA THR A 6 11.66 12.25 -4.00
C THR A 6 10.73 13.35 -3.50
N LEU A 7 10.09 14.06 -4.43
CA LEU A 7 9.00 15.00 -4.13
C LEU A 7 7.61 14.33 -4.22
N ALA A 8 7.57 13.03 -4.52
CA ALA A 8 6.31 12.28 -4.55
C ALA A 8 5.69 12.20 -3.15
N SER A 9 4.36 12.19 -3.08
CA SER A 9 3.65 12.07 -1.82
C SER A 9 3.85 10.68 -1.19
N ALA A 10 3.82 10.62 0.14
CA ALA A 10 3.92 9.39 0.92
C ALA A 10 3.11 8.19 0.38
N PRO A 11 1.80 8.32 0.06
CA PRO A 11 1.03 7.19 -0.45
C PRO A 11 1.51 6.72 -1.83
N VAL A 12 2.04 7.61 -2.67
CA VAL A 12 2.62 7.23 -3.97
C VAL A 12 3.89 6.41 -3.75
N VAL A 13 4.78 6.85 -2.86
CA VAL A 13 6.00 6.10 -2.51
C VAL A 13 5.67 4.72 -1.96
N ALA A 14 4.68 4.63 -1.05
CA ALA A 14 4.24 3.37 -0.45
C ALA A 14 3.64 2.42 -1.48
N ALA A 15 2.83 2.94 -2.41
CA ALA A 15 2.22 2.15 -3.48
C ALA A 15 3.26 1.64 -4.49
N VAL A 16 4.22 2.48 -4.90
CA VAL A 16 5.29 2.07 -5.82
C VAL A 16 6.17 1.00 -5.16
N ALA A 17 6.65 1.23 -3.94
CA ALA A 17 7.48 0.25 -3.23
C ALA A 17 6.77 -1.10 -3.06
N HIS A 18 5.45 -1.05 -2.81
CA HIS A 18 4.61 -2.23 -2.72
C HIS A 18 4.53 -2.98 -4.07
N GLY A 19 4.19 -2.27 -5.14
CA GLY A 19 4.05 -2.86 -6.48
C GLY A 19 5.36 -3.47 -6.99
N GLU A 20 6.47 -2.74 -6.83
CA GLU A 20 7.81 -3.20 -7.20
C GLU A 20 8.19 -4.51 -6.50
N LEU A 21 8.09 -4.58 -5.17
CA LEU A 21 8.43 -5.81 -4.43
C LEU A 21 7.51 -6.98 -4.75
N LEU A 22 6.21 -6.70 -4.88
CA LEU A 22 5.21 -7.72 -5.18
C LEU A 22 5.43 -8.37 -6.56
N THR A 23 5.90 -7.58 -7.53
CA THR A 23 6.03 -8.00 -8.93
C THR A 23 7.43 -8.50 -9.27
N LEU A 24 8.47 -7.89 -8.70
CA LEU A 24 9.86 -8.33 -8.84
C LEU A 24 10.09 -9.70 -8.20
N ARG A 25 9.38 -10.00 -7.10
CA ARG A 25 9.50 -11.24 -6.32
C ARG A 25 10.96 -11.59 -5.97
N PRO A 26 11.70 -10.68 -5.30
CA PRO A 26 13.14 -10.83 -5.09
C PRO A 26 13.54 -11.94 -4.11
N PHE A 27 12.63 -12.43 -3.27
CA PHE A 27 12.94 -13.44 -2.25
C PHE A 27 12.54 -14.86 -2.68
N GLY A 28 11.64 -15.00 -3.66
CA GLY A 28 11.15 -16.29 -4.14
C GLY A 28 10.21 -17.02 -3.17
N CYS A 29 10.05 -16.52 -1.94
CA CYS A 29 9.06 -16.94 -0.97
C CYS A 29 8.57 -15.73 -0.16
N ALA A 30 7.30 -15.75 0.25
CA ALA A 30 6.67 -14.70 1.07
C ALA A 30 6.75 -13.27 0.49
N ASP A 31 7.05 -13.08 -0.80
CA ASP A 31 7.20 -11.75 -1.42
C ASP A 31 5.98 -10.86 -1.18
N GLY A 32 4.77 -11.41 -1.27
CA GLY A 32 3.55 -10.65 -0.99
C GLY A 32 3.43 -10.16 0.46
N VAL A 33 3.96 -10.91 1.43
CA VAL A 33 4.02 -10.47 2.84
C VAL A 33 5.01 -9.32 2.98
N VAL A 34 6.21 -9.49 2.42
CA VAL A 34 7.26 -8.46 2.46
C VAL A 34 6.80 -7.18 1.77
N ALA A 35 6.13 -7.29 0.63
CA ALA A 35 5.66 -6.15 -0.15
C ALA A 35 4.62 -5.32 0.64
N ARG A 36 3.68 -5.97 1.35
CA ARG A 36 2.73 -5.29 2.24
C ARG A 36 3.42 -4.66 3.45
N ALA A 37 4.35 -5.39 4.08
CA ALA A 37 5.13 -4.88 5.20
C ALA A 37 5.93 -3.62 4.82
N VAL A 38 6.56 -3.61 3.65
CA VAL A 38 7.28 -2.43 3.13
C VAL A 38 6.32 -1.27 2.86
N SER A 39 5.14 -1.53 2.31
CA SER A 39 4.11 -0.49 2.15
C SER A 39 3.80 0.20 3.48
N ARG A 40 3.54 -0.57 4.55
CA ARG A 40 3.32 -0.03 5.91
C ARG A 40 4.53 0.68 6.47
N LEU A 41 5.73 0.13 6.29
CA LEU A 41 6.95 0.77 6.77
C LEU A 41 7.16 2.14 6.12
N VAL A 42 6.85 2.27 4.83
CA VAL A 42 6.90 3.56 4.15
C VAL A 42 5.89 4.53 4.75
N THR A 43 4.62 4.12 4.94
CA THR A 43 3.60 5.02 5.52
C THR A 43 3.97 5.50 6.92
N ILE A 44 4.56 4.63 7.74
CA ILE A 44 5.08 4.96 9.08
C ILE A 44 6.26 5.93 8.96
N ALA A 45 7.27 5.59 8.16
CA ALA A 45 8.51 6.37 8.06
C ALA A 45 8.29 7.77 7.46
N THR A 46 7.28 7.94 6.61
CA THR A 46 6.91 9.25 6.04
C THR A 46 5.96 10.06 6.91
N GLY A 47 5.52 9.50 8.05
CA GLY A 47 4.56 10.14 8.96
C GLY A 47 3.10 10.14 8.47
N LEU A 48 2.77 9.37 7.44
CA LEU A 48 1.40 9.24 6.93
C LEU A 48 0.54 8.43 7.91
N ASP A 49 1.11 7.38 8.49
CA ASP A 49 0.49 6.58 9.55
C ASP A 49 1.56 6.28 10.61
N PRO A 50 1.96 7.26 11.45
CA PRO A 50 3.10 7.13 12.36
C PRO A 50 2.98 5.97 13.36
N HIS A 51 1.73 5.58 13.66
CA HIS A 51 1.43 4.53 14.62
C HIS A 51 1.08 3.19 13.96
N GLY A 52 1.02 3.14 12.63
CA GLY A 52 0.71 1.92 11.87
C GLY A 52 -0.69 1.38 12.18
N LEU A 53 -1.68 2.27 12.41
CA LEU A 53 -3.03 1.90 12.79
C LEU A 53 -3.89 1.49 11.58
N GLY A 54 -3.61 2.04 10.40
CA GLY A 54 -4.33 1.72 9.18
C GLY A 54 -4.03 0.29 8.71
N VAL A 55 -5.05 -0.44 8.26
CA VAL A 55 -4.89 -1.84 7.83
C VAL A 55 -5.29 -2.01 6.34
N PRO A 56 -4.52 -1.44 5.39
CA PRO A 56 -4.86 -1.48 3.97
C PRO A 56 -4.93 -2.90 3.40
N GLU A 57 -4.23 -3.85 4.01
CA GLU A 57 -4.15 -5.24 3.55
C GLU A 57 -5.50 -5.94 3.57
N VAL A 58 -6.40 -5.55 4.48
CA VAL A 58 -7.76 -6.10 4.56
C VAL A 58 -8.52 -5.85 3.25
N ILE A 59 -8.33 -4.68 2.64
CA ILE A 59 -8.99 -4.32 1.38
C ILE A 59 -8.46 -5.16 0.22
N TRP A 60 -7.13 -5.32 0.12
CA TRP A 60 -6.52 -6.17 -0.90
C TRP A 60 -6.93 -7.64 -0.75
N MET A 61 -7.06 -8.12 0.50
CA MET A 61 -7.45 -9.50 0.80
C MET A 61 -8.93 -9.79 0.61
N ARG A 62 -9.80 -8.78 0.60
CA ARG A 62 -11.23 -8.95 0.26
C ARG A 62 -11.42 -9.30 -1.21
N GLN A 63 -10.55 -8.81 -2.10
CA GLN A 63 -10.61 -9.04 -3.54
C GLN A 63 -9.24 -9.44 -4.11
N PRO A 64 -8.72 -10.64 -3.74
CA PRO A 64 -7.34 -11.02 -4.02
C PRO A 64 -7.05 -11.17 -5.52
N ALA A 65 -8.06 -11.54 -6.32
CA ALA A 65 -7.94 -11.61 -7.77
C ALA A 65 -7.71 -10.23 -8.38
N GLU A 66 -8.55 -9.24 -8.04
CA GLU A 66 -8.41 -7.86 -8.53
C GLU A 66 -7.09 -7.23 -8.10
N TYR A 67 -6.67 -7.50 -6.86
CA TYR A 67 -5.38 -7.05 -6.34
C TYR A 67 -4.20 -7.61 -7.15
N HIS A 68 -4.18 -8.91 -7.43
CA HIS A 68 -3.13 -9.52 -8.25
C HIS A 68 -3.19 -9.07 -9.71
N ASP A 69 -4.39 -8.82 -10.25
CA ASP A 69 -4.58 -8.32 -11.61
C ASP A 69 -4.05 -6.88 -11.74
N ALA A 70 -4.35 -6.02 -10.78
CA ALA A 70 -3.82 -4.67 -10.70
C ALA A 70 -2.29 -4.68 -10.58
N ALA A 71 -1.72 -5.56 -9.76
CA ALA A 71 -0.27 -5.73 -9.65
C ALA A 71 0.37 -6.18 -10.98
N ARG A 72 -0.26 -7.09 -11.73
CA ARG A 72 0.23 -7.49 -13.06
C ARG A 72 0.16 -6.35 -14.07
N ARG A 73 -0.88 -5.52 -14.01
CA ARG A 73 -1.00 -4.32 -14.86
C ARG A 73 0.06 -3.27 -14.50
N PHE A 74 0.33 -3.06 -13.21
CA PHE A 74 1.42 -2.22 -12.72
C PHE A 74 2.77 -2.68 -13.30
N ALA A 75 3.06 -3.98 -13.24
CA ALA A 75 4.29 -4.56 -13.80
C ALA A 75 4.44 -4.32 -15.32
N GLY A 76 3.33 -4.13 -16.03
CA GLY A 76 3.32 -3.78 -17.45
C GLY A 76 3.85 -2.37 -17.74
N GLY A 77 3.95 -1.50 -16.72
CA GLY A 77 4.54 -0.17 -16.84
C GLY A 77 3.75 0.84 -17.68
N THR A 78 2.53 0.49 -18.13
CA THR A 78 1.70 1.43 -18.89
C THR A 78 1.15 2.52 -17.96
N PRO A 79 0.93 3.76 -18.45
CA PRO A 79 0.35 4.84 -17.64
C PRO A 79 -0.94 4.41 -16.92
N ASP A 80 -1.84 3.71 -17.62
CA ASP A 80 -3.10 3.23 -17.05
C ASP A 80 -2.89 2.13 -16.00
N GLY A 81 -1.95 1.22 -16.23
CA GLY A 81 -1.62 0.15 -15.27
C GLY A 81 -1.03 0.70 -13.98
N VAL A 82 -0.13 1.68 -14.10
CA VAL A 82 0.45 2.39 -12.96
C VAL A 82 -0.61 3.20 -12.23
N ALA A 83 -1.39 4.00 -12.94
CA ALA A 83 -2.45 4.81 -12.35
C ALA A 83 -3.49 3.96 -11.60
N GLY A 84 -3.94 2.85 -12.20
CA GLY A 84 -4.89 1.93 -11.57
C GLY A 84 -4.35 1.33 -10.27
N TRP A 85 -3.07 0.94 -10.25
CA TRP A 85 -2.44 0.43 -9.04
C TRP A 85 -2.28 1.47 -7.94
N LEU A 86 -1.86 2.69 -8.30
CA LEU A 86 -1.75 3.80 -7.34
C LEU A 86 -3.11 4.11 -6.71
N LEU A 87 -4.17 4.19 -7.52
CA LEU A 87 -5.53 4.44 -7.04
C LEU A 87 -6.04 3.31 -6.13
N LEU A 88 -5.78 2.04 -6.49
CA LEU A 88 -6.12 0.88 -5.65
C LEU A 88 -5.43 0.97 -4.29
N CYS A 89 -4.13 1.27 -4.26
CA CYS A 89 -3.37 1.39 -3.00
C CYS A 89 -3.82 2.58 -2.16
N CYS A 90 -4.04 3.74 -2.77
CA CYS A 90 -4.55 4.94 -2.09
C CYS A 90 -5.95 4.70 -1.50
N GLY A 91 -6.84 4.03 -2.23
CA GLY A 91 -8.15 3.64 -1.73
C GLY A 91 -8.05 2.71 -0.52
N ALA A 92 -7.20 1.68 -0.59
CA ALA A 92 -6.96 0.77 0.52
C ALA A 92 -6.40 1.48 1.77
N MET A 93 -5.48 2.43 1.60
CA MET A 93 -4.95 3.24 2.70
C MET A 93 -6.05 4.12 3.34
N LEU A 94 -6.89 4.75 2.51
CA LEU A 94 -8.02 5.57 2.99
C LEU A 94 -9.03 4.73 3.79
N ASP A 95 -9.40 3.57 3.27
CA ASP A 95 -10.36 2.69 3.96
C ASP A 95 -9.75 2.07 5.22
N GLY A 96 -8.46 1.72 5.20
CA GLY A 96 -7.74 1.28 6.39
C GLY A 96 -7.69 2.36 7.48
N ALA A 97 -7.52 3.63 7.10
CA ALA A 97 -7.55 4.75 8.04
C ALA A 97 -8.97 4.99 8.61
N ARG A 98 -10.02 4.84 7.79
CA ARG A 98 -11.42 4.95 8.23
C ARG A 98 -11.78 3.87 9.25
N GLU A 99 -11.35 2.63 9.02
CA GLU A 99 -11.55 1.54 9.97
C GLU A 99 -10.87 1.84 11.31
N ALA A 100 -9.61 2.29 11.27
CA ALA A 100 -8.86 2.67 12.48
C ALA A 100 -9.55 3.80 13.25
N LEU A 101 -10.09 4.80 12.56
CA LEU A 101 -10.86 5.88 13.16
C LEU A 101 -12.14 5.37 13.82
N SER A 102 -12.92 4.53 13.13
CA SER A 102 -14.16 3.96 13.68
C SER A 102 -13.91 3.15 14.95
N ILE A 103 -12.81 2.38 15.01
CA ILE A 103 -12.41 1.67 16.22
C ILE A 103 -12.08 2.66 17.35
N ALA A 104 -11.29 3.71 17.07
CA ALA A 104 -10.93 4.70 18.07
C ALA A 104 -12.15 5.45 18.65
N GLU A 105 -13.12 5.80 17.79
CA GLU A 105 -14.39 6.41 18.18
C GLU A 105 -15.23 5.48 19.06
N SER A 106 -15.27 4.18 18.75
CA SER A 106 -16.02 3.19 19.54
C SER A 106 -15.48 2.98 20.96
N LEU A 107 -14.21 3.29 21.19
CA LEU A 107 -13.51 3.13 22.47
C LEU A 107 -13.43 4.43 23.27
N SER A 108 -13.79 5.57 22.67
CA SER A 108 -13.77 6.87 23.34
C SER A 108 -15.01 7.00 24.24
N PRO A 109 -14.87 7.23 25.56
CA PRO A 109 -16.00 7.59 26.40
C PRO A 109 -16.57 8.94 25.94
N GLY A 110 -17.90 9.02 25.80
CA GLY A 110 -18.61 10.28 25.53
C GLY A 110 -18.53 11.29 26.67
#